data_AF-A0A2D5YNL8-F1
#
_entry.id   AF-A0A2D5YNL8-F1
#
_cell.length_a   1.000
_cell.length_b   1.000
_cell.length_c   1.000
_cell.angle_alpha   90.00
_cell.angle_beta   90.00
_cell.angle_gamma   90.00
#
_symmetry.space_group_name_H-M   'P 1'
#
loop_
_entity.id
_entity.type
_entity.pdbx_description
1 polymer ?
#
loop_
_entity_poly.entity_id
_entity_poly.type
_entity_poly.pdbx_seq_one_letter_code
_entity_poly.pdbx_strand_id
1 'polypeptide(L)'
;MAIKNKHNFKYIENTAQKEALTNEIKGNLFEFLVAQFLARSFNIEGEFLSRCDKGLLSSFREYEVWLRKNQKELLTHLPKLAQSTASEIKSYLLNMFDSDPKEIVLVGKIAGGFHSDEFHEADIIALYEDKIKPISLKLCKNKAYLNTKSAGSKSFFVKYFSAFKDAEFYQNTFNQMIDDGFDNFGQSLYSRRALDFSGSFDKSWVFGELPGKLKGEDKEDLKNFYQIILKNLHQMTQTLYHEDSSKFKSCLHALMGYSSQEILQSICYYKKIDKVPYQLAKTFVHDPLEIKNISIEEYSDHKTSFNIFIDESVLQLRVKPMNKFTTKSYKINCSILY
;
A
#
# COMPACT_ATOMS: atom_id res chain seq x y z
N MET A 1 -1.95 4.28 32.96
CA MET A 1 -0.95 4.88 32.06
C MET A 1 -1.72 5.68 31.01
N ALA A 2 -1.52 6.99 30.94
CA ALA A 2 -2.40 7.90 30.20
C ALA A 2 -2.27 7.75 28.68
N ILE A 3 -3.35 7.34 28.02
CA ILE A 3 -3.50 7.35 26.56
C ILE A 3 -3.63 8.81 26.14
N LYS A 4 -2.64 9.35 25.43
CA LYS A 4 -2.72 10.65 24.76
C LYS A 4 -3.63 10.55 23.53
N ASN A 5 -4.95 10.49 23.74
CA ASN A 5 -5.91 10.75 22.67
C ASN A 5 -6.04 12.27 22.48
N LYS A 6 -5.22 12.80 21.57
CA LYS A 6 -5.42 14.12 20.97
C LYS A 6 -5.19 13.98 19.47
N HIS A 7 -6.14 13.41 18.74
CA HIS A 7 -6.27 13.75 17.33
C HIS A 7 -6.89 15.15 17.22
N ASN A 8 -6.12 16.17 17.62
CA ASN A 8 -6.28 17.47 16.99
C ASN A 8 -5.89 17.22 15.53
N PHE A 9 -6.87 17.05 14.64
CA PHE A 9 -6.63 17.04 13.20
C PHE A 9 -5.70 18.22 12.92
N LYS A 10 -4.44 17.92 12.58
CA LYS A 10 -3.41 18.95 12.39
C LYS A 10 -3.95 20.02 11.45
N TYR A 11 -3.56 21.27 11.68
CA TYR A 11 -3.89 22.39 10.81
C TYR A 11 -3.71 21.98 9.34
N ILE A 12 -4.82 21.97 8.58
CA ILE A 12 -4.83 21.54 7.18
C ILE A 12 -4.42 22.75 6.35
N GLU A 13 -3.18 22.76 5.87
CA GLU A 13 -2.60 23.88 5.13
C GLU A 13 -2.91 23.81 3.63
N ASN A 14 -3.17 22.62 3.08
CA ASN A 14 -3.39 22.45 1.64
C ASN A 14 -4.31 21.27 1.28
N THR A 15 -4.73 21.25 0.01
CA THR A 15 -5.60 20.22 -0.57
C THR A 15 -5.04 18.81 -0.46
N ALA A 16 -3.72 18.64 -0.61
CA ALA A 16 -3.08 17.32 -0.55
C ALA A 16 -3.13 16.72 0.87
N GLN A 17 -2.92 17.55 1.90
CA GLN A 17 -3.09 17.13 3.30
C GLN A 17 -4.55 16.77 3.60
N LYS A 18 -5.51 17.54 3.08
CA LYS A 18 -6.95 17.23 3.22
C LYS A 18 -7.31 15.90 2.56
N GLU A 19 -6.79 15.64 1.37
CA GLU A 19 -7.02 14.39 0.64
C GLU A 19 -6.38 13.20 1.35
N ALA A 20 -5.13 13.34 1.83
CA ALA A 20 -4.45 12.30 2.61
C ALA A 20 -5.25 11.93 3.88
N LEU A 21 -5.69 12.94 4.64
CA LEU A 21 -6.52 12.73 5.83
C LEU A 21 -7.87 12.09 5.47
N THR A 22 -8.50 12.53 4.38
CA THR A 22 -9.76 11.93 3.91
C THR A 22 -9.57 10.46 3.59
N ASN A 23 -8.47 10.09 2.92
CA ASN A 23 -8.19 8.70 2.56
C ASN A 23 -7.87 7.83 3.78
N GLU A 24 -7.15 8.36 4.77
CA GLU A 24 -6.89 7.68 6.04
C GLU A 24 -8.19 7.40 6.79
N ILE A 25 -9.00 8.44 7.05
CA ILE A 25 -10.30 8.31 7.73
C ILE A 25 -11.21 7.32 7.00
N LYS A 26 -11.29 7.45 5.67
CA LYS A 26 -12.10 6.59 4.81
C LYS A 26 -11.71 5.12 4.92
N GLY A 27 -10.41 4.81 4.88
CA GLY A 27 -9.91 3.43 4.99
C GLY A 27 -10.24 2.82 6.34
N ASN A 28 -9.88 3.51 7.42
CA ASN A 28 -10.07 3.01 8.79
C ASN A 28 -11.55 2.77 9.13
N LEU A 29 -12.43 3.71 8.74
CA LEU A 29 -13.88 3.53 8.95
C LEU A 29 -14.46 2.42 8.07
N PHE A 30 -13.95 2.25 6.84
CA PHE A 30 -14.38 1.17 5.97
C PHE A 30 -14.04 -0.20 6.58
N GLU A 31 -12.80 -0.38 7.05
CA GLU A 31 -12.35 -1.63 7.69
C GLU A 31 -13.24 -2.01 8.89
N PHE A 32 -13.49 -1.06 9.79
CA PHE A 32 -14.39 -1.26 10.92
C PHE A 32 -15.81 -1.62 10.50
N LEU A 33 -16.38 -0.90 9.54
CA LEU A 33 -17.76 -1.14 9.08
C LEU A 33 -17.89 -2.51 8.41
N VAL A 34 -16.90 -2.94 7.62
CA VAL A 34 -16.91 -4.27 7.01
C VAL A 34 -16.87 -5.34 8.10
N ALA A 35 -15.98 -5.21 9.09
CA ALA A 35 -15.90 -6.15 10.22
C ALA A 35 -17.23 -6.23 10.98
N GLN A 36 -17.83 -5.07 11.29
CA GLN A 36 -19.11 -5.00 11.98
C GLN A 36 -20.24 -5.67 11.17
N PHE A 37 -20.37 -5.36 9.88
CA PHE A 37 -21.41 -5.96 9.03
C PHE A 37 -21.20 -7.46 8.85
N LEU A 38 -19.95 -7.90 8.76
CA LEU A 38 -19.60 -9.32 8.67
C LEU A 38 -19.99 -10.05 9.96
N ALA A 39 -19.59 -9.52 11.13
CA ALA A 39 -19.94 -10.07 12.44
C ALA A 39 -21.46 -10.14 12.64
N ARG A 40 -22.19 -9.07 12.27
CA ARG A 40 -23.66 -9.05 12.29
C ARG A 40 -24.26 -10.14 11.42
N SER A 41 -23.71 -10.34 10.22
CA SER A 41 -24.22 -11.34 9.28
C SER A 41 -24.05 -12.79 9.75
N PHE A 42 -23.16 -13.03 10.73
CA PHE A 42 -22.96 -14.31 11.42
C PHE A 42 -23.55 -14.32 12.84
N ASN A 43 -24.36 -13.32 13.22
CA ASN A 43 -24.97 -13.18 14.54
C ASN A 43 -23.97 -13.11 15.72
N ILE A 44 -22.77 -12.59 15.48
CA ILE A 44 -21.68 -12.44 16.48
C ILE A 44 -21.26 -10.97 16.65
N GLU A 45 -22.15 -10.02 16.35
CA GLU A 45 -21.87 -8.58 16.49
C GLU A 45 -21.66 -8.17 17.95
N GLY A 46 -22.38 -8.79 18.89
CA GLY A 46 -22.25 -8.50 20.32
C GLY A 46 -20.83 -8.78 20.81
N GLU A 47 -20.31 -9.95 20.46
CA GLU A 47 -18.95 -10.39 20.75
C GLU A 47 -17.93 -9.45 20.10
N PHE A 48 -18.10 -9.15 18.81
CA PHE A 48 -17.23 -8.21 18.07
C PHE A 48 -17.13 -6.84 18.74
N LEU A 49 -18.27 -6.23 19.10
CA LEU A 49 -18.30 -4.91 19.72
C LEU A 49 -17.75 -4.92 21.15
N SER A 50 -17.96 -6.02 21.89
CA SER A 50 -17.45 -6.16 23.26
C SER A 50 -15.92 -6.23 23.34
N ARG A 51 -15.28 -6.73 22.27
CA ARG A 51 -13.82 -6.90 22.16
C ARG A 51 -13.11 -5.75 21.45
N CYS A 52 -13.85 -4.89 20.76
CA CYS A 52 -13.30 -3.66 20.18
C CYS A 52 -12.69 -2.75 21.26
N ASP A 53 -11.47 -2.28 21.03
CA ASP A 53 -10.80 -1.34 21.93
C ASP A 53 -11.61 -0.03 22.08
N LYS A 54 -11.76 0.44 23.33
CA LYS A 54 -12.54 1.66 23.61
C LYS A 54 -11.87 2.92 23.05
N GLY A 55 -10.54 2.95 23.01
CA GLY A 55 -9.78 4.03 22.41
C GLY A 55 -10.02 4.11 20.90
N LEU A 56 -9.99 2.96 20.23
CA LEU A 56 -10.32 2.81 18.82
C LEU A 56 -11.74 3.30 18.50
N LEU A 57 -12.74 2.89 19.28
CA LEU A 57 -14.12 3.36 19.11
C LEU A 57 -14.24 4.88 19.28
N SER A 58 -13.43 5.49 20.18
CA SER A 58 -13.36 6.94 20.32
C SER A 58 -12.80 7.61 19.05
N SER A 59 -11.72 7.06 18.48
CA SER A 59 -11.14 7.56 17.22
C SER A 59 -12.14 7.49 16.06
N PHE A 60 -12.90 6.39 15.94
CA PHE A 60 -13.92 6.28 14.90
C PHE A 60 -15.05 7.32 15.03
N ARG A 61 -15.43 7.70 16.27
CA ARG A 61 -16.38 8.79 16.50
C ARG A 61 -15.80 10.14 16.03
N GLU A 62 -14.53 10.41 16.30
CA GLU A 62 -13.88 11.63 15.84
C GLU A 62 -13.78 11.69 14.32
N TYR A 63 -13.46 10.56 13.68
CA TYR A 63 -13.45 10.42 12.22
C TYR A 63 -14.82 10.66 11.60
N GLU A 64 -15.88 10.10 12.19
CA GLU A 64 -17.26 10.32 11.76
C GLU A 64 -17.66 11.80 11.85
N VAL A 65 -17.38 12.46 12.98
CA VAL A 65 -17.63 13.89 13.17
C VAL A 65 -16.88 14.73 12.14
N TRP A 66 -15.64 14.35 11.79
CA TRP A 66 -14.87 15.03 10.76
C TRP A 66 -15.49 14.86 9.37
N LEU A 67 -15.90 13.64 8.99
CA LEU A 67 -16.58 13.38 7.71
C LEU A 67 -17.89 14.14 7.61
N ARG A 68 -18.69 14.18 8.68
CA ARG A 68 -19.96 14.93 8.72
C ARG A 68 -19.78 16.41 8.38
N LYS A 69 -18.65 17.00 8.77
CA LYS A 69 -18.30 18.41 8.47
C LYS A 69 -17.70 18.60 7.08
N ASN A 70 -16.91 17.64 6.59
CA ASN A 70 -16.03 17.85 5.42
C ASN A 70 -16.39 17.04 4.17
N GLN A 71 -17.08 15.91 4.31
CA GLN A 71 -17.31 14.88 3.27
C GLN A 71 -18.63 14.12 3.54
N LYS A 72 -19.77 14.81 3.50
CA LYS A 72 -21.08 14.24 3.88
C LYS A 72 -21.51 13.07 2.98
N GLU A 73 -21.22 13.15 1.69
CA GLU A 73 -21.54 12.10 0.73
C GLU A 73 -20.77 10.83 1.05
N LEU A 74 -19.50 10.95 1.46
CA LEU A 74 -18.69 9.81 1.86
C LEU A 74 -19.31 9.11 3.08
N LEU A 75 -19.71 9.88 4.11
CA LEU A 75 -20.37 9.32 5.30
C LEU A 75 -21.65 8.54 4.95
N THR A 76 -22.43 9.02 3.98
CA THR A 76 -23.67 8.36 3.54
C THR A 76 -23.41 7.07 2.75
N HIS A 77 -22.38 7.04 1.93
CA HIS A 77 -22.12 5.91 1.03
C HIS A 77 -21.20 4.84 1.62
N LEU A 78 -20.32 5.20 2.55
CA LEU A 78 -19.35 4.27 3.14
C LEU A 78 -20.01 3.02 3.77
N PRO A 79 -21.12 3.12 4.54
CA PRO A 79 -21.79 1.95 5.08
C PRO A 79 -22.35 1.02 4.00
N LYS A 80 -22.84 1.56 2.88
CA LYS A 80 -23.37 0.75 1.76
C LYS A 80 -22.28 -0.04 1.06
N LEU A 81 -21.12 0.59 0.86
CA LEU A 81 -19.93 -0.05 0.31
C LEU A 81 -19.44 -1.17 1.26
N ALA A 82 -19.34 -0.87 2.55
CA ALA A 82 -18.91 -1.83 3.55
C ALA A 82 -19.86 -3.02 3.68
N GLN A 83 -21.17 -2.79 3.69
CA GLN A 83 -22.17 -3.86 3.74
C GLN A 83 -22.09 -4.77 2.51
N SER A 84 -21.95 -4.19 1.31
CA SER A 84 -21.81 -4.98 0.08
C SER A 84 -20.52 -5.81 0.09
N THR A 85 -19.46 -5.28 0.68
CA THR A 85 -18.18 -5.99 0.83
C THR A 85 -18.28 -7.14 1.83
N ALA A 86 -18.92 -6.92 2.98
CA ALA A 86 -19.14 -7.94 3.98
C ALA A 86 -20.01 -9.10 3.46
N SER A 87 -21.05 -8.80 2.67
CA SER A 87 -21.88 -9.83 2.04
C SER A 87 -21.08 -10.72 1.08
N GLU A 88 -20.20 -10.14 0.26
CA GLU A 88 -19.36 -10.90 -0.66
C GLU A 88 -18.34 -11.77 0.09
N ILE A 89 -17.72 -11.22 1.14
CA ILE A 89 -16.81 -11.97 2.02
C ILE A 89 -17.56 -13.13 2.67
N LYS A 90 -18.76 -12.91 3.20
CA LYS A 90 -19.58 -13.98 3.81
C LYS A 90 -19.85 -15.10 2.82
N SER A 91 -20.30 -14.77 1.61
CA SER A 91 -20.56 -15.77 0.56
C SER A 91 -19.31 -16.60 0.27
N TYR A 92 -18.14 -15.95 0.19
CA TYR A 92 -16.87 -16.62 -0.02
C TYR A 92 -16.49 -17.56 1.14
N LEU A 93 -16.62 -17.10 2.38
CA LEU A 93 -16.31 -17.88 3.58
C LEU A 93 -17.23 -19.09 3.73
N LEU A 94 -18.53 -18.96 3.45
CA LEU A 94 -19.49 -20.07 3.51
C LEU A 94 -19.23 -21.14 2.44
N ASN A 95 -18.65 -20.76 1.30
CA ASN A 95 -18.24 -21.73 0.28
C ASN A 95 -16.93 -22.44 0.64
N MET A 96 -16.11 -21.84 1.52
CA MET A 96 -14.81 -22.35 1.91
C MET A 96 -14.85 -23.21 3.18
N PHE A 97 -15.78 -22.93 4.09
CA PHE A 97 -15.87 -23.57 5.40
C PHE A 97 -17.28 -24.07 5.67
N ASP A 98 -17.39 -25.28 6.22
CA ASP A 98 -18.68 -25.93 6.56
C ASP A 98 -19.32 -25.37 7.85
N SER A 99 -18.66 -24.43 8.52
CA SER A 99 -19.09 -23.83 9.78
C SER A 99 -19.04 -22.32 9.69
N ASP A 100 -19.81 -21.64 10.53
CA ASP A 100 -19.70 -20.19 10.72
C ASP A 100 -18.47 -19.83 11.57
N PRO A 101 -17.85 -18.66 11.36
CA PRO A 101 -16.80 -18.16 12.24
C PRO A 101 -17.37 -17.91 13.64
N LYS A 102 -16.60 -18.26 14.67
CA LYS A 102 -16.92 -17.98 16.08
C LYS A 102 -16.69 -16.51 16.42
N GLU A 103 -15.75 -15.88 15.71
CA GLU A 103 -15.37 -14.51 15.98
C GLU A 103 -14.85 -13.82 14.72
N ILE A 104 -15.13 -12.51 14.63
CA ILE A 104 -14.48 -11.60 13.70
C ILE A 104 -13.62 -10.64 14.52
N VAL A 105 -12.36 -10.48 14.16
CA VAL A 105 -11.40 -9.60 14.85
C VAL A 105 -10.91 -8.52 13.88
N LEU A 106 -10.86 -7.27 14.34
CA LEU A 106 -10.22 -6.18 13.61
C LEU A 106 -8.75 -6.08 14.04
N VAL A 107 -7.81 -6.18 13.09
CA VAL A 107 -6.36 -6.29 13.38
C VAL A 107 -5.56 -5.08 12.85
N GLY A 108 -6.20 -4.22 12.03
CA GLY A 108 -5.57 -3.06 11.39
C GLY A 108 -4.85 -2.08 12.33
N LYS A 109 -4.08 -1.15 11.75
CA LYS A 109 -3.07 -0.28 12.40
C LYS A 109 -3.50 0.51 13.65
N ILE A 110 -4.80 0.68 13.89
CA ILE A 110 -5.33 1.43 15.03
C ILE A 110 -5.78 0.49 16.16
N ALA A 111 -5.95 -0.81 15.91
CA ALA A 111 -6.44 -1.79 16.88
C ALA A 111 -5.42 -2.17 17.97
N GLY A 112 -4.17 -1.71 17.88
CA GLY A 112 -3.24 -1.56 19.02
C GLY A 112 -2.92 -2.79 19.88
N GLY A 113 -3.24 -4.02 19.45
CA GLY A 113 -3.10 -5.22 20.30
C GLY A 113 -2.64 -6.49 19.59
N PHE A 114 -2.89 -6.65 18.29
CA PHE A 114 -2.53 -7.84 17.52
C PHE A 114 -1.49 -7.49 16.43
N HIS A 115 -0.33 -6.98 16.85
CA HIS A 115 0.85 -6.91 15.99
C HIS A 115 1.77 -8.09 16.32
N SER A 116 1.32 -9.31 16.02
CA SER A 116 2.27 -10.39 15.74
C SER A 116 2.53 -10.38 14.24
N ASP A 117 3.79 -10.63 13.84
CA ASP A 117 4.17 -10.86 12.44
C ASP A 117 3.34 -11.99 11.80
N GLU A 118 2.61 -12.78 12.60
CA GLU A 118 1.74 -13.91 12.22
C GLU A 118 0.54 -13.52 11.34
N PHE A 119 -0.01 -12.30 11.48
CA PHE A 119 -1.24 -11.93 10.74
C PHE A 119 -1.02 -10.99 9.56
N HIS A 120 0.24 -10.67 9.24
CA HIS A 120 0.67 -10.01 8.01
C HIS A 120 -0.14 -8.74 7.64
N GLU A 121 -0.68 -8.65 6.41
CA GLU A 121 -1.46 -7.52 5.87
C GLU A 121 -2.98 -7.64 6.10
N ALA A 122 -3.40 -8.50 7.02
CA ALA A 122 -4.81 -8.64 7.35
C ALA A 122 -5.34 -7.39 8.05
N ASP A 123 -6.52 -6.95 7.62
CA ASP A 123 -7.26 -5.88 8.28
C ASP A 123 -8.33 -6.51 9.20
N ILE A 124 -8.85 -7.68 8.81
CA ILE A 124 -9.83 -8.49 9.56
C ILE A 124 -9.33 -9.93 9.64
N ILE A 125 -9.67 -10.62 10.73
CA ILE A 125 -9.54 -12.06 10.87
C ILE A 125 -10.90 -12.68 11.15
N ALA A 126 -11.23 -13.76 10.45
CA ALA A 126 -12.31 -14.67 10.81
C ALA A 126 -11.73 -15.88 11.56
N LEU A 127 -12.14 -16.09 12.81
CA LEU A 127 -11.71 -17.20 13.66
C LEU A 127 -12.77 -18.29 13.67
N TYR A 128 -12.33 -19.52 13.40
CA TYR A 128 -13.08 -20.76 13.52
C TYR A 128 -12.52 -21.56 14.71
N GLU A 129 -13.11 -22.72 15.00
CA GLU A 129 -12.65 -23.56 16.13
C GLU A 129 -11.17 -23.94 16.02
N ASP A 130 -10.73 -24.38 14.84
CA ASP A 130 -9.35 -24.82 14.59
C ASP A 130 -8.66 -24.09 13.43
N LYS A 131 -9.27 -23.04 12.89
CA LYS A 131 -8.78 -22.35 11.68
C LYS A 131 -8.89 -20.84 11.80
N ILE A 132 -8.00 -20.16 11.09
CA ILE A 132 -7.97 -18.70 11.00
C ILE A 132 -8.01 -18.36 9.52
N LYS A 133 -8.87 -17.41 9.14
CA LYS A 133 -8.85 -16.83 7.79
C LYS A 133 -8.54 -15.34 7.86
N PRO A 134 -7.29 -14.94 7.55
CA PRO A 134 -6.93 -13.52 7.44
C PRO A 134 -7.53 -12.90 6.17
N ILE A 135 -8.01 -11.66 6.28
CA ILE A 135 -8.69 -10.94 5.22
C ILE A 135 -8.08 -9.53 5.11
N SER A 136 -7.51 -9.21 3.96
CA SER A 136 -7.07 -7.86 3.62
C SER A 136 -8.17 -7.12 2.88
N LEU A 137 -8.47 -5.89 3.31
CA LEU A 137 -9.49 -5.04 2.76
C LEU A 137 -8.89 -3.89 1.96
N LYS A 138 -9.50 -3.60 0.82
CA LYS A 138 -9.12 -2.46 -0.02
C LYS A 138 -10.35 -1.73 -0.51
N LEU A 139 -10.35 -0.41 -0.35
CA LEU A 139 -11.36 0.47 -0.90
C LEU A 139 -10.73 1.36 -1.99
N CYS A 140 -11.06 1.10 -3.25
CA CYS A 140 -10.41 1.73 -4.39
C CYS A 140 -11.41 2.38 -5.35
N LYS A 141 -10.98 3.44 -6.04
CA LYS A 141 -11.76 3.98 -7.17
C LYS A 141 -11.70 2.98 -8.33
N ASN A 142 -12.83 2.75 -8.99
CA ASN A 142 -12.90 1.86 -10.15
C ASN A 142 -11.90 2.29 -11.24
N LYS A 143 -11.19 1.31 -11.81
CA LYS A 143 -10.10 1.49 -12.79
C LYS A 143 -8.87 2.27 -12.28
N ALA A 144 -8.68 2.37 -10.97
CA ALA A 144 -7.45 2.94 -10.39
C ALA A 144 -6.51 1.83 -9.91
N TYR A 145 -5.21 2.10 -9.99
CA TYR A 145 -4.19 1.24 -9.40
C TYR A 145 -4.36 1.19 -7.88
N LEU A 146 -4.38 -0.04 -7.37
CA LEU A 146 -4.37 -0.36 -5.95
C LEU A 146 -2.93 -0.42 -5.45
N ASN A 147 -2.57 0.40 -4.47
CA ASN A 147 -1.27 0.24 -3.82
C ASN A 147 -1.24 -1.03 -2.98
N THR A 148 -0.28 -1.91 -3.26
CA THR A 148 -0.13 -3.20 -2.59
C THR A 148 1.07 -3.16 -1.66
N LYS A 149 2.23 -2.67 -2.13
CA LYS A 149 3.45 -2.55 -1.33
C LYS A 149 4.13 -1.20 -1.48
N SER A 150 4.81 -0.81 -0.40
CA SER A 150 5.73 0.33 -0.38
C SER A 150 7.00 -0.13 0.31
N ALA A 151 7.93 -0.64 -0.48
CA ALA A 151 9.15 -1.26 -0.02
C ALA A 151 10.33 -0.28 -0.01
N GLY A 152 11.27 -0.43 0.92
CA GLY A 152 12.55 0.26 0.85
C GLY A 152 13.42 -0.32 -0.27
N SER A 153 14.03 0.54 -1.09
CA SER A 153 14.89 0.11 -2.20
C SER A 153 16.12 -0.68 -1.72
N LYS A 154 16.65 -0.33 -0.54
CA LYS A 154 17.87 -0.92 0.04
C LYS A 154 17.73 -2.38 0.52
N SER A 155 16.52 -2.93 0.51
CA SER A 155 16.23 -4.31 0.94
C SER A 155 15.22 -5.01 0.02
N PHE A 156 14.93 -4.45 -1.16
CA PHE A 156 13.88 -4.94 -2.05
C PHE A 156 14.11 -6.37 -2.55
N PHE A 157 15.27 -6.66 -3.13
CA PHE A 157 15.55 -7.98 -3.71
C PHE A 157 15.67 -9.05 -2.64
N VAL A 158 16.42 -8.79 -1.56
CA VAL A 158 16.52 -9.73 -0.43
C VAL A 158 15.16 -10.00 0.20
N LYS A 159 14.25 -9.01 0.26
CA LYS A 159 12.93 -9.21 0.87
C LYS A 159 11.96 -9.97 -0.01
N TYR A 160 11.89 -9.66 -1.30
CA TYR A 160 10.83 -10.17 -2.18
C TYR A 160 11.28 -11.26 -3.14
N PHE A 161 12.60 -11.40 -3.33
CA PHE A 161 13.20 -12.38 -4.23
C PHE A 161 14.19 -13.29 -3.48
N SER A 162 14.04 -13.46 -2.16
CA SER A 162 14.90 -14.31 -1.31
C SER A 162 14.99 -15.76 -1.76
N ALA A 163 14.02 -16.25 -2.54
CA ALA A 163 14.05 -17.58 -3.12
C ALA A 163 15.21 -17.78 -4.13
N PHE A 164 15.74 -16.68 -4.69
CA PHE A 164 16.88 -16.69 -5.60
C PHE A 164 18.18 -16.69 -4.80
N LYS A 165 19.14 -17.52 -5.20
CA LYS A 165 20.44 -17.64 -4.49
C LYS A 165 21.21 -16.32 -4.52
N ASP A 166 21.12 -15.60 -5.64
CA ASP A 166 21.85 -14.36 -5.87
C ASP A 166 21.08 -13.10 -5.42
N ALA A 167 19.98 -13.25 -4.65
CA ALA A 167 19.18 -12.12 -4.17
C ALA A 167 20.02 -11.07 -3.40
N GLU A 168 20.98 -11.52 -2.60
CA GLU A 168 21.93 -10.63 -1.90
C GLU A 168 22.87 -9.91 -2.86
N PHE A 169 23.37 -10.61 -3.89
CA PHE A 169 24.21 -10.00 -4.92
C PHE A 169 23.47 -8.91 -5.70
N TYR A 170 22.24 -9.18 -6.13
CA TYR A 170 21.39 -8.17 -6.78
C TYR A 170 21.11 -6.99 -5.84
N GLN A 171 20.85 -7.26 -4.55
CA GLN A 171 20.61 -6.19 -3.58
C GLN A 171 21.84 -5.30 -3.35
N ASN A 172 23.02 -5.89 -3.21
CA ASN A 172 24.26 -5.15 -3.00
C ASN A 172 24.62 -4.32 -4.23
N THR A 173 24.48 -4.90 -5.42
CA THR A 173 24.68 -4.19 -6.69
C THR A 173 23.71 -3.01 -6.82
N PHE A 174 22.43 -3.24 -6.53
CA PHE A 174 21.41 -2.19 -6.58
C PHE A 174 21.67 -1.08 -5.55
N ASN A 175 22.15 -1.46 -4.36
CA ASN A 175 22.52 -0.51 -3.31
C ASN A 175 23.66 0.42 -3.76
N GLN A 176 24.71 -0.14 -4.35
CA GLN A 176 25.85 0.62 -4.86
C GLN A 176 25.41 1.59 -5.95
N MET A 177 24.60 1.14 -6.91
CA MET A 177 24.08 1.99 -7.99
C MET A 177 23.23 3.16 -7.48
N ILE A 178 22.45 2.94 -6.41
CA ILE A 178 21.70 4.01 -5.74
C ILE A 178 22.66 5.01 -5.08
N ASP A 179 23.71 4.53 -4.42
CA ASP A 179 24.67 5.39 -3.72
C ASP A 179 25.47 6.24 -4.71
N ASP A 180 26.00 5.63 -5.77
CA ASP A 180 26.72 6.33 -6.84
C ASP A 180 25.82 7.36 -7.53
N GLY A 181 24.59 6.98 -7.86
CA GLY A 181 23.61 7.87 -8.47
C GLY A 181 23.24 9.04 -7.54
N PHE A 182 23.11 8.79 -6.24
CA PHE A 182 22.84 9.83 -5.26
C PHE A 182 24.01 10.79 -5.12
N ASP A 183 25.23 10.28 -5.10
CA ASP A 183 26.42 11.10 -4.93
C ASP A 183 26.64 12.00 -6.14
N ASN A 184 26.45 11.47 -7.36
CA ASN A 184 26.46 12.27 -8.59
C ASN A 184 25.37 13.34 -8.59
N PHE A 185 24.14 12.98 -8.17
CA PHE A 185 23.04 13.93 -8.07
C PHE A 185 23.34 15.05 -7.04
N GLY A 186 23.83 14.69 -5.85
CA GLY A 186 24.21 15.63 -4.81
C GLY A 186 25.33 16.56 -5.25
N GLN A 187 26.37 16.02 -5.89
CA GLN A 187 27.49 16.78 -6.44
C GLN A 187 27.00 17.81 -7.46
N SER A 188 26.11 17.44 -8.40
CA SER A 188 25.56 18.38 -9.39
C SER A 188 24.81 19.53 -8.72
N LEU A 189 23.98 19.23 -7.71
CA LEU A 189 23.18 20.22 -7.00
C LEU A 189 24.04 21.21 -6.21
N TYR A 190 25.05 20.71 -5.50
CA TYR A 190 26.00 21.48 -4.71
C TYR A 190 26.93 22.32 -5.59
N SER A 191 27.47 21.73 -6.66
CA SER A 191 28.38 22.42 -7.59
C SER A 191 27.71 23.63 -8.24
N ARG A 192 26.41 23.52 -8.62
CA ARG A 192 25.63 24.65 -9.14
C ARG A 192 25.47 25.82 -8.16
N ARG A 193 25.77 25.60 -6.88
CA ARG A 193 25.67 26.60 -5.81
C ARG A 193 27.03 26.95 -5.22
N ALA A 194 28.12 26.48 -5.83
CA ALA A 194 29.48 26.61 -5.31
C ALA A 194 29.61 26.10 -3.86
N LEU A 195 28.93 24.99 -3.55
CA LEU A 195 29.02 24.27 -2.29
C LEU A 195 29.81 22.97 -2.50
N ASP A 196 30.41 22.46 -1.42
CA ASP A 196 31.14 21.19 -1.43
C ASP A 196 30.25 20.05 -0.93
N PHE A 197 30.04 19.04 -1.78
CA PHE A 197 29.27 17.85 -1.41
C PHE A 197 30.18 16.77 -0.83
N SER A 198 29.86 16.31 0.38
CA SER A 198 30.65 15.31 1.13
C SER A 198 29.96 13.95 1.26
N GLY A 199 29.11 13.59 0.28
CA GLY A 199 28.36 12.33 0.27
C GLY A 199 27.00 12.40 0.97
N SER A 200 26.61 13.57 1.49
CA SER A 200 25.29 13.80 2.07
C SER A 200 24.87 15.27 1.96
N PHE A 201 23.56 15.51 1.99
CA PHE A 201 23.02 16.86 2.13
C PHE A 201 23.12 17.27 3.60
N ASP A 202 23.80 18.39 3.84
CA ASP A 202 24.11 18.90 5.18
C ASP A 202 23.44 20.26 5.44
N LYS A 203 23.86 20.94 6.53
CA LYS A 203 23.29 22.22 6.93
C LYS A 203 23.53 23.36 5.93
N SER A 204 24.48 23.21 4.99
CA SER A 204 24.72 24.20 3.93
C SER A 204 23.61 24.20 2.88
N TRP A 205 22.84 23.11 2.78
CA TRP A 205 21.72 23.00 1.84
C TRP A 205 20.45 23.69 2.36
N VAL A 206 20.23 24.93 1.93
CA VAL A 206 19.06 25.74 2.33
C VAL A 206 17.94 25.83 1.27
N PHE A 207 18.11 25.16 0.12
CA PHE A 207 17.28 25.35 -1.08
C PHE A 207 16.01 24.48 -1.13
N GLY A 208 15.64 23.89 0.01
CA GLY A 208 14.48 23.01 0.16
C GLY A 208 14.79 21.54 -0.13
N GLU A 209 14.05 20.66 0.52
CA GLU A 209 14.35 19.21 0.54
C GLU A 209 13.24 18.36 -0.08
N LEU A 210 12.14 19.00 -0.50
CA LEU A 210 11.00 18.33 -1.10
C LEU A 210 11.19 18.28 -2.62
N PRO A 211 10.95 17.13 -3.28
CA PRO A 211 11.07 16.98 -4.73
C PRO A 211 10.32 18.07 -5.51
N GLY A 212 9.12 18.44 -5.06
CA GLY A 212 8.29 19.46 -5.71
C GLY A 212 8.79 20.91 -5.54
N LYS A 213 9.80 21.15 -4.70
CA LYS A 213 10.43 22.47 -4.54
C LYS A 213 11.59 22.70 -5.51
N LEU A 214 12.14 21.64 -6.12
CA LEU A 214 13.18 21.77 -7.14
C LEU A 214 12.60 22.35 -8.43
N LYS A 215 13.39 23.17 -9.11
CA LYS A 215 13.02 23.87 -10.35
C LYS A 215 14.15 23.74 -11.37
N GLY A 216 13.81 23.91 -12.65
CA GLY A 216 14.79 23.90 -13.74
C GLY A 216 15.65 22.62 -13.72
N GLU A 217 16.95 22.80 -13.88
CA GLU A 217 17.90 21.69 -13.99
C GLU A 217 17.96 20.81 -12.75
N ASP A 218 17.79 21.33 -11.53
CA ASP A 218 17.80 20.49 -10.32
C ASP A 218 16.66 19.47 -10.33
N LYS A 219 15.52 19.84 -10.93
CA LYS A 219 14.38 18.95 -11.07
C LYS A 219 14.66 17.88 -12.13
N GLU A 220 15.32 18.23 -13.22
CA GLU A 220 15.70 17.28 -14.26
C GLU A 220 16.77 16.31 -13.75
N ASP A 221 17.76 16.76 -12.98
CA ASP A 221 18.76 15.88 -12.37
C ASP A 221 18.12 14.87 -11.40
N LEU A 222 17.15 15.31 -10.59
CA LEU A 222 16.41 14.39 -9.72
C LEU A 222 15.62 13.35 -10.53
N LYS A 223 15.02 13.76 -11.66
CA LYS A 223 14.28 12.87 -12.54
C LYS A 223 15.22 11.86 -13.23
N ASN A 224 16.36 12.31 -13.72
CA ASN A 224 17.40 11.47 -14.32
C ASN A 224 17.90 10.43 -13.30
N PHE A 225 18.13 10.86 -12.06
CA PHE A 225 18.50 9.93 -11.00
C PHE A 225 17.42 8.86 -10.75
N TYR A 226 16.14 9.23 -10.70
CA TYR A 226 15.07 8.23 -10.59
C TYR A 226 14.99 7.28 -11.78
N GLN A 227 15.27 7.75 -12.99
CA GLN A 227 15.32 6.91 -14.19
C GLN A 227 16.46 5.90 -14.13
N ILE A 228 17.63 6.29 -13.60
CA ILE A 228 18.77 5.39 -13.36
C ILE A 228 18.35 4.28 -12.38
N ILE A 229 17.73 4.63 -11.24
CA ILE A 229 17.26 3.62 -10.28
C ILE A 229 16.24 2.69 -10.96
N LEU A 230 15.29 3.24 -11.71
CA LEU A 230 14.27 2.46 -12.39
C LEU A 230 14.86 1.51 -13.43
N LYS A 231 15.85 1.97 -14.21
CA LYS A 231 16.54 1.16 -15.23
C LYS A 231 17.19 -0.07 -14.61
N ASN A 232 17.91 0.12 -13.52
CA ASN A 232 18.58 -0.98 -12.83
C ASN A 232 17.58 -1.94 -12.19
N LEU A 233 16.51 -1.40 -11.56
CA LEU A 233 15.42 -2.23 -11.05
C LEU A 233 14.79 -3.08 -12.15
N HIS A 234 14.53 -2.49 -13.32
CA HIS A 234 13.96 -3.16 -14.48
C HIS A 234 14.88 -4.27 -15.00
N GLN A 235 16.17 -3.97 -15.23
CA GLN A 235 17.16 -4.94 -15.71
C GLN A 235 17.31 -6.15 -14.78
N MET A 236 17.40 -5.90 -13.47
CA MET A 236 17.49 -6.98 -12.48
C MET A 236 16.20 -7.79 -12.42
N THR A 237 15.03 -7.14 -12.54
CA THR A 237 13.73 -7.82 -12.61
C THR A 237 13.63 -8.74 -13.84
N GLN A 238 14.09 -8.27 -15.01
CA GLN A 238 14.17 -9.09 -16.23
C GLN A 238 15.13 -10.26 -16.05
N THR A 239 16.29 -10.03 -15.44
CA THR A 239 17.29 -11.08 -15.21
C THR A 239 16.71 -12.19 -14.34
N LEU A 240 16.06 -11.84 -13.21
CA LEU A 240 15.40 -12.80 -12.32
C LEU A 240 14.29 -13.59 -13.04
N TYR A 241 13.52 -12.93 -13.91
CA TYR A 241 12.49 -13.60 -14.71
C TYR A 241 13.07 -14.62 -15.70
N HIS A 242 14.21 -14.30 -16.32
CA HIS A 242 14.90 -15.19 -17.26
C HIS A 242 15.67 -16.32 -16.57
N GLU A 243 16.16 -16.09 -15.35
CA GLU A 243 16.87 -17.10 -14.55
C GLU A 243 15.93 -18.24 -14.13
N ASP A 244 14.77 -17.93 -13.55
CA ASP A 244 13.75 -18.91 -13.17
C ASP A 244 12.36 -18.27 -13.14
N SER A 245 11.60 -18.46 -14.23
CA SER A 245 10.27 -17.88 -14.39
C SER A 245 9.26 -18.40 -13.34
N SER A 246 9.36 -19.67 -12.92
CA SER A 246 8.43 -20.25 -11.95
C SER A 246 8.64 -19.63 -10.56
N LYS A 247 9.90 -19.52 -10.14
CA LYS A 247 10.26 -18.86 -8.89
C LYS A 247 10.00 -17.35 -8.94
N PHE A 248 10.19 -16.71 -10.09
CA PHE A 248 9.85 -15.31 -10.27
C PHE A 248 8.35 -15.06 -10.05
N LYS A 249 7.49 -15.90 -10.64
CA LYS A 249 6.03 -15.87 -10.43
C LYS A 249 5.67 -15.96 -8.95
N SER A 250 6.26 -16.90 -8.20
CA SER A 250 5.97 -17.05 -6.78
C SER A 250 6.32 -15.79 -5.97
N CYS A 251 7.40 -15.10 -6.35
CA CYS A 251 7.83 -13.85 -5.71
C CYS A 251 6.88 -12.67 -5.97
N LEU A 252 6.18 -12.65 -7.10
CA LEU A 252 5.26 -11.55 -7.45
C LEU A 252 4.02 -11.49 -6.54
N HIS A 253 3.55 -12.61 -5.99
CA HIS A 253 2.40 -12.63 -5.09
C HIS A 253 2.55 -11.65 -3.93
N ALA A 254 3.73 -11.62 -3.30
CA ALA A 254 4.01 -10.66 -2.23
C ALA A 254 3.92 -9.22 -2.74
N LEU A 255 4.40 -8.93 -3.95
CA LEU A 255 4.28 -7.60 -4.56
C LEU A 255 2.84 -7.23 -4.94
N MET A 256 1.98 -8.21 -5.18
CA MET A 256 0.54 -8.05 -5.45
C MET A 256 -0.31 -7.94 -4.17
N GLY A 257 0.33 -7.95 -2.99
CA GLY A 257 -0.34 -7.79 -1.70
C GLY A 257 -0.78 -9.11 -1.04
N TYR A 258 -0.25 -10.24 -1.51
CA TYR A 258 -0.40 -11.54 -0.84
C TYR A 258 0.87 -11.83 -0.06
N SER A 259 0.94 -11.30 1.16
CA SER A 259 2.06 -11.56 2.06
C SER A 259 2.13 -13.03 2.50
N SER A 260 1.01 -13.75 2.50
CA SER A 260 0.96 -15.21 2.58
C SER A 260 -0.11 -15.76 1.63
N GLN A 261 -0.05 -17.07 1.38
CA GLN A 261 -1.04 -17.76 0.55
C GLN A 261 -2.41 -17.87 1.24
N GLU A 262 -2.49 -17.60 2.54
CA GLU A 262 -3.71 -17.77 3.33
C GLU A 262 -4.60 -16.52 3.31
N ILE A 263 -4.05 -15.35 2.96
CA ILE A 263 -4.76 -14.08 2.96
C ILE A 263 -5.80 -14.04 1.84
N LEU A 264 -7.05 -13.86 2.24
CA LEU A 264 -8.13 -13.45 1.35
C LEU A 264 -7.98 -11.97 1.03
N GLN A 265 -7.94 -11.60 -0.25
CA GLN A 265 -8.08 -10.19 -0.63
C GLN A 265 -9.54 -9.86 -0.93
N SER A 266 -10.03 -8.78 -0.36
CA SER A 266 -11.35 -8.22 -0.64
C SER A 266 -11.23 -6.77 -1.05
N ILE A 267 -11.63 -6.48 -2.29
CA ILE A 267 -11.50 -5.18 -2.93
C ILE A 267 -12.88 -4.64 -3.27
N CYS A 268 -13.24 -3.53 -2.63
CA CYS A 268 -14.43 -2.77 -2.97
C CYS A 268 -14.06 -1.64 -3.93
N TYR A 269 -14.58 -1.71 -5.15
CA TYR A 269 -14.46 -0.64 -6.13
C TYR A 269 -15.66 0.30 -6.06
N TYR A 270 -15.38 1.60 -5.97
CA TYR A 270 -16.40 2.65 -6.06
C TYR A 270 -16.19 3.54 -7.29
N LYS A 271 -17.26 4.10 -7.83
CA LYS A 271 -17.23 5.04 -8.95
C LYS A 271 -18.18 6.21 -8.71
N LYS A 272 -18.09 7.21 -9.59
CA LYS A 272 -19.05 8.31 -9.66
C LYS A 272 -20.08 7.95 -10.74
N ILE A 273 -21.36 7.97 -10.41
CA ILE A 273 -22.49 7.73 -11.34
C ILE A 273 -23.39 8.95 -11.24
N ASP A 274 -23.74 9.57 -12.37
CA ASP A 274 -24.69 10.70 -12.42
C ASP A 274 -24.42 11.79 -11.39
N LYS A 275 -23.15 12.19 -11.28
CA LYS A 275 -22.61 13.16 -10.32
C LYS A 275 -22.59 12.71 -8.85
N VAL A 276 -23.18 11.59 -8.49
CA VAL A 276 -23.13 11.02 -7.15
C VAL A 276 -21.81 10.25 -6.94
N PRO A 277 -20.95 10.65 -5.99
CA PRO A 277 -19.69 9.97 -5.72
C PRO A 277 -19.90 8.69 -4.90
N TYR A 278 -18.85 7.86 -4.81
CA TYR A 278 -18.80 6.69 -3.92
C TYR A 278 -19.91 5.64 -4.13
N GLN A 279 -20.44 5.53 -5.35
CA GLN A 279 -21.36 4.47 -5.72
C GLN A 279 -20.60 3.15 -5.90
N LEU A 280 -21.19 2.03 -5.48
CA LEU A 280 -20.60 0.71 -5.69
C LEU A 280 -20.41 0.45 -7.20
N ALA A 281 -19.22 0.00 -7.58
CA ALA A 281 -18.92 -0.45 -8.93
C ALA A 281 -18.90 -1.98 -8.99
N LYS A 282 -18.08 -2.61 -8.14
CA LYS A 282 -17.99 -4.06 -7.95
C LYS A 282 -17.29 -4.36 -6.63
N THR A 283 -17.56 -5.51 -6.04
CA THR A 283 -16.71 -6.11 -4.99
C THR A 283 -16.00 -7.30 -5.61
N PHE A 284 -14.74 -7.49 -5.27
CA PHE A 284 -13.95 -8.63 -5.73
C PHE A 284 -13.29 -9.29 -4.54
N VAL A 285 -13.61 -10.57 -4.29
CA VAL A 285 -13.08 -11.35 -3.16
C VAL A 285 -12.43 -12.61 -3.72
N HIS A 286 -11.15 -12.80 -3.41
CA HIS A 286 -10.40 -13.92 -3.97
C HIS A 286 -9.14 -14.26 -3.17
N ASP A 287 -8.81 -15.54 -3.17
CA ASP A 287 -7.51 -16.07 -2.79
C ASP A 287 -6.40 -15.60 -3.76
N PRO A 288 -5.12 -15.79 -3.41
CA PRO A 288 -4.00 -15.53 -4.32
C PRO A 288 -4.21 -16.19 -5.68
N LEU A 289 -4.17 -15.37 -6.74
CA LEU A 289 -4.39 -15.84 -8.12
C LEU A 289 -3.18 -16.62 -8.64
N GLU A 290 -3.40 -17.81 -9.19
CA GLU A 290 -2.37 -18.52 -9.94
C GLU A 290 -1.91 -17.68 -11.14
N ILE A 291 -0.60 -17.49 -11.28
CA ILE A 291 -0.02 -16.69 -12.36
C ILE A 291 0.36 -17.58 -13.55
N LYS A 292 -0.41 -17.47 -14.64
CA LYS A 292 -0.19 -18.28 -15.85
C LYS A 292 0.76 -17.59 -16.80
N ASN A 293 0.50 -16.32 -17.12
CA ASN A 293 1.28 -15.56 -18.10
C ASN A 293 1.90 -14.31 -17.47
N ILE A 294 3.16 -14.05 -17.82
CA ILE A 294 3.87 -12.83 -17.44
C ILE A 294 4.53 -12.23 -18.68
N SER A 295 4.45 -10.91 -18.81
CA SER A 295 5.38 -10.14 -19.63
C SER A 295 5.82 -8.87 -18.91
N ILE A 296 7.08 -8.50 -19.04
CA ILE A 296 7.63 -7.28 -18.46
C ILE A 296 7.66 -6.22 -19.55
N GLU A 297 7.06 -5.06 -19.29
CA GLU A 297 7.08 -3.91 -20.20
C GLU A 297 8.52 -3.53 -20.56
N GLU A 298 8.77 -3.18 -21.82
CA GLU A 298 10.07 -2.64 -22.22
C GLU A 298 10.41 -1.36 -21.44
N TYR A 299 11.68 -1.20 -21.12
CA TYR A 299 12.16 -0.01 -20.45
C TYR A 299 11.96 1.24 -21.31
N SER A 300 11.59 2.35 -20.65
CA SER A 300 11.45 3.64 -21.31
C SER A 300 12.05 4.73 -20.43
N ASP A 301 13.00 5.48 -21.00
CA ASP A 301 13.61 6.64 -20.34
C ASP A 301 12.60 7.73 -19.98
N HIS A 302 11.40 7.74 -20.56
CA HIS A 302 10.40 8.77 -20.29
C HIS A 302 9.49 8.46 -19.10
N LYS A 303 9.60 7.27 -18.49
CA LYS A 303 8.77 6.82 -17.38
C LYS A 303 9.55 6.77 -16.07
N THR A 304 8.83 6.88 -14.95
CA THR A 304 9.36 6.66 -13.58
C THR A 304 8.83 5.37 -12.95
N SER A 305 8.26 4.52 -13.80
CA SER A 305 7.66 3.23 -13.47
C SER A 305 7.71 2.32 -14.69
N PHE A 306 7.69 1.01 -14.48
CA PHE A 306 7.42 0.03 -15.52
C PHE A 306 6.31 -0.93 -15.06
N ASN A 307 5.66 -1.55 -16.02
CA ASN A 307 4.59 -2.51 -15.77
C ASN A 307 5.08 -3.95 -15.96
N ILE A 308 4.53 -4.85 -15.16
CA ILE A 308 4.56 -6.29 -15.36
C ILE A 308 3.11 -6.69 -15.63
N PHE A 309 2.84 -7.21 -16.82
CA PHE A 309 1.53 -7.73 -17.21
C PHE A 309 1.43 -9.16 -16.69
N ILE A 310 0.38 -9.44 -15.93
CA ILE A 310 0.15 -10.71 -15.22
C ILE A 310 -1.26 -11.15 -15.54
N ASP A 311 -1.42 -12.06 -16.50
CA ASP A 311 -2.72 -12.46 -17.04
C ASP A 311 -3.58 -11.23 -17.43
N GLU A 312 -4.71 -11.00 -16.77
CA GLU A 312 -5.59 -9.84 -17.01
C GLU A 312 -5.23 -8.61 -16.15
N SER A 313 -4.26 -8.75 -15.25
CA SER A 313 -3.84 -7.72 -14.30
C SER A 313 -2.53 -7.02 -14.71
N VAL A 314 -2.30 -5.83 -14.15
CA VAL A 314 -1.08 -5.05 -14.37
C VAL A 314 -0.45 -4.68 -13.03
N LEU A 315 0.73 -5.23 -12.74
CA LEU A 315 1.54 -4.85 -11.59
C LEU A 315 2.54 -3.76 -12.00
N GLN A 316 2.37 -2.56 -11.47
CA GLN A 316 3.28 -1.43 -11.70
C GLN A 316 4.31 -1.33 -10.58
N LEU A 317 5.59 -1.22 -10.95
CA LEU A 317 6.69 -0.89 -10.04
C LEU A 317 7.14 0.55 -10.31
N ARG A 318 7.14 1.39 -9.28
CA ARG A 318 7.48 2.81 -9.37
C ARG A 318 8.49 3.24 -8.31
N VAL A 319 9.53 3.97 -8.73
CA VAL A 319 10.49 4.58 -7.81
C VAL A 319 9.92 5.88 -7.23
N LYS A 320 9.99 6.04 -5.91
CA LYS A 320 9.55 7.23 -5.17
C LYS A 320 10.55 7.62 -4.08
N PRO A 321 10.71 8.91 -3.75
CA PRO A 321 11.52 9.37 -2.62
C PRO A 321 10.87 9.08 -1.25
N MET A 322 11.70 8.99 -0.21
CA MET A 322 11.29 8.93 1.20
C MET A 322 10.95 10.32 1.76
N ASN A 323 9.80 10.90 1.43
CA ASN A 323 9.34 12.25 1.82
C ASN A 323 10.23 13.44 1.37
N LYS A 324 11.55 13.32 1.47
CA LYS A 324 12.59 14.25 1.03
C LYS A 324 13.49 13.56 0.00
N PHE A 325 14.11 14.34 -0.89
CA PHE A 325 15.11 13.80 -1.84
C PHE A 325 16.52 13.77 -1.25
N THR A 326 16.75 14.46 -0.13
CA THR A 326 18.07 14.69 0.48
C THR A 326 18.63 13.48 1.24
N THR A 327 17.98 12.32 1.13
CA THR A 327 18.38 11.08 1.80
C THR A 327 18.59 9.97 0.78
N LYS A 328 19.61 9.13 0.97
CA LYS A 328 19.92 7.92 0.16
C LYS A 328 18.87 6.80 0.25
N SER A 329 17.69 7.09 0.78
CA SER A 329 16.61 6.13 1.00
C SER A 329 15.48 6.39 0.03
N TYR A 330 15.19 5.40 -0.82
CA TYR A 330 14.10 5.44 -1.80
C TYR A 330 13.11 4.31 -1.54
N LYS A 331 11.90 4.47 -2.08
CA LYS A 331 10.86 3.45 -2.05
C LYS A 331 10.60 2.91 -3.44
N ILE A 332 10.39 1.61 -3.51
CA ILE A 332 9.75 0.95 -4.64
C ILE A 332 8.28 0.75 -4.25
N ASN A 333 7.41 1.47 -4.93
CA ASN A 333 5.98 1.33 -4.76
C ASN A 333 5.45 0.34 -5.79
N CYS A 334 4.77 -0.68 -5.30
CA CYS A 334 4.08 -1.67 -6.11
C CYS A 334 2.58 -1.36 -6.07
N SER A 335 1.95 -1.36 -7.23
CA SER A 335 0.52 -1.13 -7.35
C SER A 335 -0.08 -2.02 -8.43
N ILE A 336 -1.23 -2.64 -8.16
CA ILE A 336 -1.90 -3.54 -9.10
C ILE A 336 -3.16 -2.91 -9.68
N LEU A 337 -3.40 -3.14 -10.96
CA LEU A 337 -4.69 -2.91 -11.60
C LEU A 337 -5.28 -4.29 -11.95
N TYR A 338 -6.45 -4.60 -11.41
CA TYR A 338 -7.24 -5.80 -11.68
C TYR A 338 -8.34 -5.53 -12.72
#